data_AF-C6SYV8-F1
#
_entry.id   AF-C6SYV8-F1
#
_cell.length_a   1.000
_cell.length_b   1.000
_cell.length_c   1.000
_cell.angle_alpha   90.00
_cell.angle_beta   90.00
_cell.angle_gamma   90.00
#
_symmetry.space_group_name_H-M   'P 1'
#
loop_
_entity.id
_entity.type
_entity.pdbx_description
1 polymer ?
#
loop_
_entity_poly.entity_id
_entity_poly.type
_entity_poly.pdbx_seq_one_letter_code
_entity_poly.pdbx_strand_id
1 'polypeptide(L)'
;MLPTGAKETQLRENNSQKVHPQPMEEAMNQNPEAMETLISKVFTNISSLKSAYIQLQAAHTPYDPDKIHTADKLVISELKNLSELKHFYRENNPKPVCVSPQDSRLAAEIQEQQSLLKTYEVMVKKFQSEIQNKDSEIHQLQQQIEEARQKRAKLE
;
A
#
# COMPACT_ATOMS: atom_id res chain seq x y z
N MET A 1 -33.15 -85.06 -28.28
CA MET A 1 -33.35 -84.40 -26.99
C MET A 1 -32.68 -83.03 -27.04
N LEU A 2 -33.46 -81.95 -27.13
CA LEU A 2 -33.09 -80.59 -26.69
C LEU A 2 -33.61 -80.43 -25.24
N PRO A 3 -32.97 -79.64 -24.36
CA PRO A 3 -33.10 -78.16 -24.35
C PRO A 3 -31.76 -77.42 -24.07
N THR A 4 -31.49 -76.26 -24.65
CA THR A 4 -31.91 -74.87 -24.28
C THR A 4 -31.38 -74.39 -22.93
N GLY A 5 -30.53 -73.36 -22.97
CA GLY A 5 -30.07 -72.63 -21.78
C GLY A 5 -29.26 -71.38 -22.17
N ALA A 6 -29.97 -70.33 -22.58
CA ALA A 6 -29.43 -69.00 -22.82
C ALA A 6 -29.02 -68.31 -21.50
N LYS A 7 -27.90 -67.58 -21.51
CA LYS A 7 -27.70 -66.38 -20.70
C LYS A 7 -26.90 -65.35 -21.50
N GLU A 8 -27.58 -64.27 -21.85
CA GLU A 8 -26.99 -62.98 -22.13
C GLU A 8 -26.19 -62.50 -20.91
N THR A 9 -24.99 -61.97 -21.16
CA THR A 9 -24.58 -60.74 -20.49
C THR A 9 -23.90 -59.84 -21.51
N GLN A 10 -24.61 -58.77 -21.80
CA GLN A 10 -24.22 -57.64 -22.62
C GLN A 10 -23.12 -56.82 -21.92
N LEU A 11 -22.44 -56.00 -22.72
CA LEU A 11 -21.82 -54.71 -22.37
C LEU A 11 -20.32 -54.66 -22.00
N ARG A 12 -19.57 -54.24 -23.03
CA ARG A 12 -18.76 -53.00 -23.03
C ARG A 12 -17.37 -53.11 -22.41
N GLU A 13 -16.45 -53.74 -23.13
CA GLU A 13 -15.03 -53.60 -22.85
C GLU A 13 -14.44 -52.39 -23.62
N ASN A 14 -14.41 -51.29 -22.86
CA ASN A 14 -13.30 -50.34 -22.77
C ASN A 14 -12.65 -49.84 -24.08
N ASN A 15 -13.19 -48.73 -24.58
CA ASN A 15 -12.38 -47.74 -25.31
C ASN A 15 -11.27 -47.23 -24.38
N SER A 16 -10.11 -47.86 -24.40
CA SER A 16 -8.88 -47.29 -23.88
C SER A 16 -8.40 -46.17 -24.79
N GLN A 17 -9.11 -45.04 -24.79
CA GLN A 17 -8.49 -43.78 -25.18
C GLN A 17 -7.39 -43.52 -24.16
N LYS A 18 -6.14 -43.78 -24.59
CA LYS A 18 -4.94 -43.29 -23.90
C LYS A 18 -5.13 -41.79 -23.70
N VAL A 19 -5.52 -41.41 -22.49
CA VAL A 19 -5.49 -40.02 -22.04
C VAL A 19 -4.01 -39.67 -22.01
N HIS A 20 -3.54 -39.00 -23.06
CA HIS A 20 -2.23 -38.39 -23.07
C HIS A 20 -2.22 -37.41 -21.90
N PRO A 21 -1.26 -37.45 -20.96
CA PRO A 21 -1.12 -36.35 -20.02
C PRO A 21 -0.82 -35.10 -20.86
N GLN A 22 -1.78 -34.20 -20.96
CA GLN A 22 -1.50 -32.85 -21.40
C GLN A 22 -0.53 -32.25 -20.39
N PRO A 23 0.57 -31.60 -20.83
CA PRO A 23 1.40 -30.84 -19.94
C PRO A 23 0.50 -29.80 -19.28
N MET A 24 0.47 -29.80 -17.95
CA MET A 24 -0.06 -28.68 -17.18
C MET A 24 0.91 -27.52 -17.39
N GLU A 25 0.77 -26.81 -18.51
CA GLU A 25 1.33 -25.48 -18.68
C GLU A 25 0.48 -24.51 -17.85
N GLU A 26 0.59 -24.65 -16.52
CA GLU A 26 0.44 -23.50 -15.63
C GLU A 26 1.70 -22.66 -15.77
N ALA A 27 1.89 -22.08 -16.96
CA ALA A 27 2.81 -20.98 -17.15
C ALA A 27 2.21 -19.81 -16.36
N MET A 28 2.67 -19.64 -15.13
CA MET A 28 2.70 -18.34 -14.48
C MET A 28 3.50 -17.42 -15.41
N ASN A 29 2.82 -16.82 -16.39
CA ASN A 29 3.34 -15.80 -17.27
C ASN A 29 3.56 -14.51 -16.47
N GLN A 30 4.42 -14.56 -15.46
CA GLN A 30 5.05 -13.37 -14.93
C GLN A 30 6.12 -13.00 -15.93
N ASN A 31 5.94 -11.89 -16.66
CA ASN A 31 6.98 -11.36 -17.52
C ASN A 31 8.19 -11.01 -16.62
N PRO A 32 9.31 -11.77 -16.68
CA PRO A 32 10.45 -11.55 -15.78
C PRO A 32 11.01 -10.13 -15.95
N GLU A 33 10.96 -9.57 -17.17
CA GLU A 33 11.38 -8.21 -17.48
C GLU A 33 10.54 -7.15 -16.76
N ALA A 34 9.23 -7.38 -16.60
CA ALA A 34 8.34 -6.47 -15.89
C ALA A 34 8.64 -6.47 -14.38
N MET A 35 9.01 -7.62 -13.81
CA MET A 35 9.42 -7.74 -12.41
C MET A 35 10.77 -7.07 -12.17
N GLU A 36 11.76 -7.30 -13.05
CA GLU A 36 13.07 -6.64 -12.98
C GLU A 36 12.94 -5.11 -13.09
N THR A 37 12.05 -4.63 -13.97
CA THR A 37 11.74 -3.21 -14.11
C THR A 37 11.13 -2.65 -12.82
N LEU A 38 10.20 -3.37 -12.19
CA LEU A 38 9.60 -2.96 -10.92
C LEU A 38 10.65 -2.87 -9.80
N ILE A 39 11.51 -3.88 -9.68
CA ILE A 39 12.60 -3.89 -8.70
C ILE A 39 13.56 -2.71 -8.93
N SER A 40 13.92 -2.46 -10.20
CA SER A 40 14.79 -1.32 -10.57
C SER A 40 14.16 0.02 -10.19
N LYS A 41 12.84 0.17 -10.39
CA LYS A 41 12.09 1.36 -9.94
C LYS A 41 12.11 1.50 -8.42
N VAL A 42 11.95 0.41 -7.67
CA VAL A 42 12.04 0.43 -6.20
C VAL A 42 13.44 0.86 -5.73
N PHE A 43 14.51 0.30 -6.31
CA PHE A 43 15.88 0.68 -5.94
C PHE A 43 16.23 2.12 -6.29
N THR A 44 15.78 2.59 -7.46
CA THR A 44 15.90 4.00 -7.85
C THR A 44 15.17 4.88 -6.85
N ASN A 45 13.93 4.54 -6.50
CA ASN A 45 13.16 5.29 -5.53
C ASN A 45 13.82 5.34 -4.14
N ILE A 46 14.30 4.21 -3.62
CA ILE A 46 15.03 4.16 -2.35
C ILE A 46 16.25 5.09 -2.38
N SER A 47 16.95 5.15 -3.52
CA SER A 47 18.11 6.03 -3.68
C SER A 47 17.71 7.51 -3.70
N SER A 48 16.62 7.85 -4.39
CA SER A 48 16.03 9.20 -4.36
C SER A 48 15.56 9.59 -2.96
N LEU A 49 14.87 8.69 -2.25
CA LEU A 49 14.41 8.92 -0.88
C LEU A 49 15.58 9.17 0.09
N LYS A 50 16.66 8.39 -0.02
CA LYS A 50 17.89 8.62 0.75
C LYS A 50 18.49 9.99 0.47
N SER A 51 18.54 10.40 -0.81
CA SER A 51 19.02 11.74 -1.18
C SER A 51 18.14 12.85 -0.60
N ALA A 52 16.81 12.72 -0.72
CA ALA A 52 15.86 13.67 -0.14
C ALA A 52 16.00 13.78 1.38
N TYR A 53 16.22 12.65 2.07
CA TYR A 53 16.49 12.65 3.50
C TYR A 53 17.80 13.38 3.86
N ILE A 54 18.88 13.18 3.11
CA ILE A 54 20.13 13.93 3.32
C ILE A 54 19.92 15.43 3.10
N GLN A 55 19.17 15.82 2.07
CA GLN A 55 18.83 17.22 1.82
C GLN A 55 18.04 17.83 2.98
N LEU A 56 17.09 17.08 3.55
CA LEU A 56 16.33 17.48 4.73
C LEU A 56 17.25 17.68 5.93
N GLN A 57 18.16 16.73 6.19
CA GLN A 57 19.15 16.84 7.28
C GLN A 57 20.08 18.05 7.08
N ALA A 58 20.55 18.28 5.86
CA ALA A 58 21.41 19.42 5.54
C ALA A 58 20.69 20.77 5.73
N ALA A 59 19.40 20.83 5.43
CA ALA A 59 18.58 22.03 5.62
C ALA A 59 18.38 22.42 7.10
N HIS A 60 18.64 21.49 8.03
CA HIS A 60 18.63 21.79 9.45
C HIS A 60 19.91 22.47 9.95
N THR A 61 21.01 22.49 9.17
CA THR A 61 22.29 23.09 9.61
C THR A 61 23.04 23.80 8.45
N PRO A 62 23.09 25.15 8.42
CA PRO A 62 22.32 26.07 9.26
C PRO A 62 20.81 25.95 8.99
N TYR A 63 19.98 26.26 9.99
CA TYR A 63 18.52 26.12 9.89
C TYR A 63 17.96 27.00 8.76
N ASP A 64 17.30 26.37 7.80
CA ASP A 64 16.67 27.02 6.65
C ASP A 64 15.25 26.44 6.44
N PRO A 65 14.19 27.16 6.87
CA PRO A 65 12.83 26.64 6.86
C PRO A 65 12.29 26.39 5.45
N ASP A 66 12.72 27.17 4.46
CA ASP A 66 12.27 27.01 3.07
C ASP A 66 12.90 25.75 2.44
N LYS A 67 14.18 25.51 2.73
CA LYS A 67 14.84 24.26 2.31
C LYS A 67 14.29 23.04 3.04
N ILE A 68 13.96 23.15 4.33
CA ILE A 68 13.32 22.08 5.10
C ILE A 68 11.99 21.71 4.45
N HIS A 69 11.13 22.70 4.16
CA HIS A 69 9.83 22.46 3.54
C HIS A 69 9.96 21.83 2.15
N THR A 70 10.93 22.28 1.37
CA THR A 70 11.20 21.73 0.03
C THR A 70 11.67 20.27 0.11
N ALA A 71 12.62 19.96 1.00
CA ALA A 71 13.13 18.60 1.18
C ALA A 71 12.07 17.65 1.77
N ASP A 72 11.23 18.13 2.70
CA ASP A 72 10.12 17.36 3.26
C ASP A 72 9.12 16.94 2.17
N LYS A 73 8.76 17.87 1.26
CA LYS A 73 7.93 17.54 0.09
C LYS A 73 8.54 16.46 -0.78
N LEU A 74 9.86 16.49 -1.00
CA LEU A 74 10.55 15.45 -1.77
C LEU A 74 10.46 14.09 -1.07
N VAL A 75 10.72 14.04 0.25
CA VAL A 75 10.59 12.81 1.05
C VAL A 75 9.17 12.24 0.92
N ILE A 76 8.15 13.08 1.08
CA ILE A 76 6.74 12.66 0.97
C ILE A 76 6.45 12.15 -0.44
N SER A 77 6.94 12.82 -1.47
CA SER A 77 6.76 12.41 -2.87
C SER A 77 7.35 11.03 -3.12
N GLU A 78 8.56 10.75 -2.64
CA GLU A 78 9.19 9.44 -2.84
C GLU A 78 8.49 8.32 -2.04
N LEU A 79 8.03 8.60 -0.83
CA LEU A 79 7.20 7.66 -0.07
C LEU A 79 5.88 7.34 -0.79
N LYS A 80 5.26 8.35 -1.42
CA LYS A 80 4.05 8.17 -2.23
C LYS A 80 4.33 7.27 -3.45
N ASN A 81 5.42 7.55 -4.17
CA ASN A 81 5.86 6.73 -5.30
C ASN A 81 6.07 5.26 -4.90
N LEU A 82 6.70 4.98 -3.75
CA LEU A 82 6.82 3.61 -3.23
C LEU A 82 5.47 2.95 -2.95
N SER A 83 4.53 3.71 -2.41
CA SER A 83 3.17 3.21 -2.16
C SER A 83 2.45 2.84 -3.47
N GLU A 84 2.62 3.65 -4.52
CA GLU A 84 2.08 3.39 -5.85
C GLU A 84 2.72 2.14 -6.47
N LEU A 85 4.05 1.97 -6.37
CA LEU A 85 4.74 0.77 -6.82
C LEU A 85 4.27 -0.49 -6.08
N LYS A 86 4.03 -0.38 -4.76
CA LYS A 86 3.45 -1.46 -3.94
C LYS A 86 2.04 -1.81 -4.41
N HIS A 87 1.21 -0.81 -4.73
CA HIS A 87 -0.14 -1.02 -5.24
C HIS A 87 -0.13 -1.73 -6.60
N PHE A 88 0.69 -1.22 -7.54
CA PHE A 88 0.88 -1.80 -8.86
C PHE A 88 1.30 -3.27 -8.80
N TYR A 89 2.21 -3.62 -7.89
CA TYR A 89 2.60 -5.01 -7.67
C TYR A 89 1.41 -5.89 -7.25
N ARG A 90 0.57 -5.41 -6.32
CA ARG A 90 -0.58 -6.16 -5.81
C ARG A 90 -1.66 -6.36 -6.86
N GLU A 91 -1.94 -5.35 -7.67
CA GLU A 91 -2.93 -5.42 -8.74
C GLU A 91 -2.51 -6.40 -9.83
N ASN A 92 -1.23 -6.39 -10.22
CA ASN A 92 -0.72 -7.22 -11.31
C ASN A 92 -0.33 -8.64 -10.89
N ASN A 93 -0.32 -8.91 -9.59
CA ASN A 93 -0.09 -10.25 -9.04
C ASN A 93 -1.28 -10.65 -8.15
N PRO A 94 -2.51 -10.72 -8.72
CA PRO A 94 -3.70 -11.08 -7.95
C PRO A 94 -3.53 -12.51 -7.43
N LYS A 95 -3.82 -12.68 -6.13
CA LYS A 95 -3.56 -13.94 -5.42
C LYS A 95 -4.45 -15.05 -6.02
N PRO A 96 -3.92 -16.24 -6.41
CA PRO A 96 -4.77 -17.39 -6.64
C PRO A 96 -5.51 -17.73 -5.34
N VAL A 97 -6.82 -17.97 -5.44
CA VAL A 97 -7.64 -18.44 -4.35
C VAL A 97 -7.23 -19.89 -4.07
N CYS A 98 -6.29 -20.12 -3.15
CA CYS A 98 -6.07 -21.46 -2.63
C CYS A 98 -5.67 -21.49 -1.15
N VAL A 99 -6.22 -22.53 -0.53
CA VAL A 99 -6.25 -22.96 0.86
C VAL A 99 -4.92 -23.60 1.26
N SER A 100 -4.20 -22.96 2.20
CA SER A 100 -3.00 -23.45 2.93
C SER A 100 -1.66 -23.52 2.14
N PRO A 101 -0.48 -23.18 2.72
CA PRO A 101 -0.18 -22.71 4.08
C PRO A 101 -0.10 -21.16 4.13
N GLN A 102 -1.00 -20.54 4.89
CA GLN A 102 -1.21 -19.09 4.92
C GLN A 102 -0.62 -18.37 6.14
N ASP A 103 0.30 -18.96 6.90
CA ASP A 103 0.70 -18.34 8.18
C ASP A 103 1.73 -17.21 8.03
N SER A 104 2.80 -17.41 7.23
CA SER A 104 3.86 -16.39 7.10
C SER A 104 3.44 -15.17 6.27
N ARG A 105 2.73 -15.38 5.16
CA ARG A 105 2.27 -14.29 4.28
C ARG A 105 1.17 -13.44 4.95
N LEU A 106 0.22 -14.09 5.62
CA LEU A 106 -0.82 -13.39 6.36
C LEU A 106 -0.23 -12.63 7.55
N ALA A 107 0.76 -13.21 8.25
CA ALA A 107 1.46 -12.52 9.33
C ALA A 107 2.17 -11.24 8.84
N ALA A 108 2.86 -11.29 7.69
CA ALA A 108 3.48 -10.11 7.10
C ALA A 108 2.44 -9.02 6.73
N GLU A 109 1.28 -9.42 6.22
CA GLU A 109 0.19 -8.51 5.89
C GLU A 109 -0.44 -7.89 7.15
N ILE A 110 -0.68 -8.70 8.19
CA ILE A 110 -1.14 -8.21 9.50
C ILE A 110 -0.14 -7.21 10.09
N GLN A 111 1.16 -7.52 10.04
CA GLN A 111 2.21 -6.64 10.54
C GLN A 111 2.27 -5.30 9.79
N GLU A 112 2.06 -5.32 8.46
CA GLU A 112 1.96 -4.11 7.66
C GLU A 112 0.74 -3.27 8.07
N GLN A 113 -0.43 -3.90 8.21
CA GLN A 113 -1.65 -3.20 8.65
C GLN A 113 -1.49 -2.61 10.04
N GLN A 114 -0.85 -3.32 10.96
CA GLN A 114 -0.54 -2.80 12.30
C GLN A 114 0.41 -1.60 12.25
N SER A 115 1.43 -1.64 11.38
CA SER A 115 2.34 -0.51 11.18
C SER A 115 1.59 0.71 10.63
N LEU A 116 0.68 0.49 9.67
CA LEU A 116 -0.15 1.53 9.10
C LEU A 116 -1.10 2.15 10.13
N LEU A 117 -1.72 1.34 10.99
CA LEU A 117 -2.56 1.84 12.09
C LEU A 117 -1.78 2.74 13.05
N LYS A 118 -0.53 2.38 13.40
CA LYS A 118 0.33 3.25 14.22
C LYS A 118 0.64 4.58 13.54
N THR A 119 0.88 4.57 12.22
CA THR A 119 1.06 5.81 11.44
C THR A 119 -0.19 6.68 11.50
N TYR A 120 -1.38 6.10 11.30
CA TYR A 120 -2.64 6.84 11.41
C TYR A 120 -2.85 7.40 12.82
N GLU A 121 -2.54 6.64 13.87
CA GLU A 121 -2.63 7.12 15.24
C GLU A 121 -1.77 8.36 15.48
N VAL A 122 -0.52 8.37 15.00
CA VAL A 122 0.38 9.53 15.08
C VAL A 122 -0.19 10.72 14.30
N MET A 123 -0.70 10.50 13.09
CA MET A 123 -1.30 11.57 12.28
C MET A 123 -2.55 12.16 12.93
N VAL A 124 -3.41 11.33 13.53
CA VAL A 124 -4.58 11.79 14.29
C VAL A 124 -4.15 12.70 15.44
N LYS A 125 -3.14 12.30 16.22
CA LYS A 125 -2.59 13.14 17.31
C LYS A 125 -2.02 14.46 16.79
N LYS A 126 -1.31 14.44 15.65
CA LYS A 126 -0.80 15.65 14.99
C LYS A 126 -1.94 16.59 14.59
N PHE A 127 -2.95 16.08 13.90
CA PHE A 127 -4.10 16.91 13.47
C PHE A 127 -4.90 17.44 14.64
N GLN A 128 -5.07 16.66 15.72
CA GLN A 128 -5.69 17.15 16.95
C GLN A 128 -4.92 18.34 17.54
N SER A 129 -3.59 18.29 17.58
CA SER A 129 -2.77 19.42 18.03
C SER A 129 -2.87 20.63 17.10
N GLU A 130 -2.89 20.43 15.78
CA GLU A 130 -3.08 21.52 14.80
C GLU A 130 -4.44 22.21 14.97
N ILE A 131 -5.51 21.44 15.20
CA ILE A 131 -6.84 21.97 15.50
C ILE A 131 -6.82 22.82 16.77
N GLN A 132 -6.26 22.29 17.87
CA GLN A 132 -6.17 23.02 19.14
C GLN A 132 -5.36 24.33 19.02
N ASN A 133 -4.27 24.31 18.26
CA ASN A 133 -3.47 25.51 18.00
C ASN A 133 -4.27 26.55 17.21
N LYS A 134 -5.01 26.13 16.18
CA LYS A 134 -5.86 27.01 15.38
C LYS A 134 -7.04 27.58 16.20
N ASP A 135 -7.65 26.78 17.06
CA ASP A 135 -8.70 27.24 17.97
C ASP A 135 -8.18 28.32 18.94
N SER A 136 -6.96 28.14 19.45
CA SER A 136 -6.30 29.13 20.31
C SER A 136 -6.00 30.44 19.57
N GLU A 137 -5.52 30.36 18.33
CA GLU A 137 -5.28 31.51 17.45
C GLU A 137 -6.59 32.26 17.16
N ILE A 138 -7.67 31.55 16.87
CA ILE A 138 -9.01 32.13 16.67
C ILE A 138 -9.47 32.87 17.93
N HIS A 139 -9.34 32.25 19.10
CA HIS A 139 -9.73 32.88 20.37
C HIS A 139 -8.94 34.17 20.64
N GLN A 140 -7.63 34.14 20.41
CA GLN A 140 -6.77 35.31 20.58
C GLN A 140 -7.18 36.45 19.63
N LEU A 141 -7.46 36.14 18.36
CA LEU A 141 -7.91 37.14 17.39
C LEU A 141 -9.29 37.71 17.76
N GLN A 142 -10.22 36.89 18.25
CA GLN A 142 -11.52 37.35 18.74
C GLN A 142 -11.37 38.32 19.90
N GLN A 143 -10.49 38.03 20.85
CA GLN A 143 -10.20 38.94 21.97
C GLN A 143 -9.63 40.27 21.47
N GLN A 144 -8.67 40.25 20.54
CA GLN A 144 -8.12 41.49 19.96
C GLN A 144 -9.18 42.33 19.25
N ILE A 145 -10.12 41.70 18.54
CA ILE A 145 -11.25 42.39 17.90
C ILE A 145 -12.14 43.06 18.95
N GLU A 146 -12.47 42.37 20.03
CA GLU A 146 -13.31 42.90 21.10
C GLU A 146 -12.63 44.08 21.83
N GLU A 147 -11.35 43.95 22.17
CA GLU A 147 -10.57 45.03 22.77
C GLU A 147 -10.49 46.26 21.84
N ALA A 148 -10.32 46.05 20.54
CA ALA A 148 -10.30 47.13 19.55
C ALA A 148 -11.67 47.82 19.46
N ARG A 149 -12.78 47.07 19.49
CA ARG A 149 -14.14 47.62 19.53
C ARG A 149 -14.39 48.46 20.76
N GLN A 150 -13.98 47.98 21.93
CA GLN A 150 -14.11 48.72 23.19
C GLN A 150 -13.28 50.00 23.20
N LYS A 151 -12.05 49.97 22.66
CA LYS A 151 -11.22 51.17 22.51
C LYS A 151 -11.87 52.18 21.57
N ARG A 152 -12.43 51.76 20.44
CA ARG A 152 -13.13 52.64 19.50
C ARG A 152 -14.35 53.31 20.14
N ALA A 153 -15.17 52.54 20.86
CA ALA A 153 -16.36 53.06 21.54
C ALA A 153 -16.05 54.06 22.67
N LYS A 154 -14.81 54.10 23.19
CA LYS A 154 -14.36 55.10 24.17
C LYS A 154 -13.84 56.40 23.54
N LEU A 155 -13.59 56.39 22.23
CA LEU A 155 -13.05 57.51 21.46
C LEU A 155 -14.12 58.25 20.65
N GLU A 156 -15.32 57.66 20.53
CA GLU A 156 -16.55 58.30 20.02
C GLU A 156 -17.34 58.92 21.18
#